data_AF-A0A2T0LNG2-F1
#
_entry.id   AF-A0A2T0LNG2-F1
#
_cell.length_a   1.000
_cell.length_b   1.000
_cell.length_c   1.000
_cell.angle_alpha   90.00
_cell.angle_beta   90.00
_cell.angle_gamma   90.00
#
_symmetry.space_group_name_H-M   'P 1'
#
loop_
_entity.id
_entity.type
_entity.pdbx_description
1 polymer ?
#
loop_
_entity_poly.entity_id
_entity_poly.type
_entity_poly.pdbx_seq_one_letter_code
_entity_poly.pdbx_strand_id
1 'polypeptide(L)'
;MKPGSLGRYIVVRLLLAIPMVLILLTLVFLLLRAIPGDPVTATLGGRATPAQIEAAREAMGLNDPLIVQYLEYMGGALTGDFGTPVTDPRGVVEIVAETAPATIELALAGMLVAVTVGILVGGLAGRLRDTPFDIGGRLFGIIIFAAPVFWTGLLAQLFFAVKLGWLPSSGRAGGFDQPEWITGFYVLDSLLTWDMAALESTLEHLILPAVTLGLLVGGIFIRLVRVNMMQTLRSDYVEAARARGLRERNVLYRYGFKTALIPIVTIMGLQFALLLGNAVLTERTFNWPGLAQALVDFIGQRDYAAVQGIVTFIALVIVGVSLLIDIITGLVDPRVRY
;
A
#
# COMPACT_ATOMS: atom_id res chain seq x y z
N MET A 1 5.49 23.73 30.29
CA MET A 1 5.49 22.75 29.17
C MET A 1 6.77 21.93 29.26
N LYS A 2 6.73 20.61 29.48
CA LYS A 2 7.96 19.79 29.50
C LYS A 2 8.35 19.46 28.04
N PRO A 3 9.52 19.91 27.54
CA PRO A 3 9.96 19.66 26.16
C PRO A 3 10.34 18.19 25.86
N GLY A 4 10.16 17.26 26.80
CA GLY A 4 10.73 15.91 26.75
C GLY A 4 9.84 14.78 26.24
N SER A 5 8.59 15.01 25.82
CA SER A 5 7.68 13.90 25.46
C SER A 5 7.72 13.52 23.97
N LEU A 6 7.77 14.51 23.06
CA LEU A 6 7.80 14.26 21.62
C LEU A 6 9.15 13.70 21.15
N GLY A 7 10.26 14.30 21.59
CA GLY A 7 11.60 13.80 21.25
C GLY A 7 11.83 12.38 21.77
N ARG A 8 11.41 12.08 23.00
CA ARG A 8 11.45 10.72 23.57
C ARG A 8 10.59 9.75 22.75
N TYR A 9 9.37 10.14 22.37
CA TYR A 9 8.50 9.31 21.55
C TYR A 9 9.15 8.96 20.19
N ILE A 10 9.69 9.96 19.50
CA ILE A 10 10.35 9.76 18.19
C ILE A 10 11.56 8.84 18.34
N VAL A 11 12.41 9.06 19.36
CA VAL A 11 13.57 8.20 19.62
C VAL A 11 13.14 6.77 19.92
N VAL A 12 12.09 6.56 20.74
CA VAL A 12 11.57 5.22 21.01
C VAL A 12 11.08 4.55 19.73
N ARG A 13 10.36 5.26 18.86
CA ARG A 13 9.90 4.71 17.57
C ARG A 13 11.05 4.35 16.63
N LEU A 14 12.08 5.20 16.54
CA LEU A 14 13.30 4.92 15.79
C LEU A 14 14.02 3.68 16.33
N LEU A 15 14.15 3.56 17.65
CA LEU A 15 14.78 2.40 18.29
C LEU A 15 13.96 1.13 18.11
N LEU A 16 12.62 1.20 18.10
CA LEU A 16 11.73 0.06 17.82
C LEU A 16 11.70 -0.34 16.35
N ALA A 17 12.00 0.58 15.42
CA ALA A 17 12.11 0.25 14.00
C ALA A 17 13.28 -0.70 13.74
N ILE A 18 14.38 -0.60 14.49
CA ILE A 18 15.55 -1.48 14.33
C ILE A 18 15.20 -2.97 14.54
N PRO A 19 14.67 -3.41 15.69
CA PRO A 19 14.29 -4.80 15.87
C PRO A 19 13.17 -5.23 14.91
N MET A 20 12.26 -4.32 14.52
CA MET A 20 11.23 -4.62 13.52
C MET A 20 11.85 -4.96 12.15
N VAL A 21 12.80 -4.15 11.66
CA VAL A 21 13.55 -4.41 10.42
C VAL A 21 14.33 -5.72 10.56
N LEU A 22 15.07 -5.90 11.66
CA LEU A 22 15.88 -7.10 11.86
C LEU A 22 15.03 -8.37 11.86
N ILE A 23 13.90 -8.37 12.58
CA ILE A 23 12.97 -9.51 12.59
C ILE A 23 12.47 -9.78 11.17
N LEU A 24 12.07 -8.74 10.45
CA LEU A 24 11.51 -8.89 9.11
C LEU A 24 12.57 -9.41 8.13
N LEU A 25 13.77 -8.82 8.10
CA LEU A 25 14.88 -9.30 7.28
C LEU A 25 15.24 -10.75 7.60
N THR A 26 15.31 -11.11 8.88
CA THR A 26 15.55 -12.48 9.34
C THR A 26 14.45 -13.41 8.84
N LEU A 27 13.18 -13.01 8.95
CA LEU A 27 12.05 -13.81 8.46
C LEU A 27 12.11 -14.02 6.95
N VAL A 28 12.34 -12.96 6.17
CA VAL A 28 12.49 -13.07 4.71
C VAL A 28 13.64 -14.00 4.37
N PHE A 29 14.76 -13.86 5.06
CA PHE A 29 15.92 -14.72 4.86
C PHE A 29 15.57 -16.19 5.10
N LEU A 30 15.05 -16.51 6.29
CA LEU A 30 14.73 -17.88 6.69
C LEU A 30 13.61 -18.49 5.84
N LEU A 31 12.57 -17.73 5.54
CA LEU A 31 11.44 -18.20 4.73
C LEU A 31 11.90 -18.64 3.35
N LEU A 32 12.76 -17.86 2.68
CA LEU A 32 13.26 -18.22 1.36
C LEU A 32 14.18 -19.44 1.39
N ARG A 33 15.03 -19.60 2.41
CA ARG A 33 15.88 -20.81 2.55
C ARG A 33 15.10 -22.04 3.01
N ALA A 34 13.92 -21.85 3.61
CA ALA A 34 13.04 -22.95 4.01
C ALA A 34 12.22 -23.50 2.83
N ILE A 35 12.15 -22.80 1.69
CA ILE A 35 11.44 -23.29 0.51
C ILE A 35 12.18 -24.53 -0.02
N PRO A 36 11.51 -25.69 -0.11
CA PRO A 36 12.14 -26.91 -0.59
C PRO A 36 12.47 -26.80 -2.09
N GLY A 37 13.70 -27.17 -2.43
CA GLY A 37 14.22 -27.12 -3.80
C GLY A 37 15.52 -26.33 -3.87
N ASP A 38 16.34 -26.62 -4.86
CA ASP A 38 17.54 -25.83 -5.12
C ASP A 38 17.18 -24.61 -5.99
N PRO A 39 17.36 -23.37 -5.49
CA PRO A 39 16.98 -22.15 -6.19
C PRO A 39 17.65 -22.02 -7.56
N VAL A 40 18.88 -22.52 -7.71
CA VAL A 40 19.63 -22.40 -8.96
C VAL A 40 19.05 -23.30 -10.04
N THR A 41 18.79 -24.56 -9.72
CA THR A 41 18.17 -25.50 -10.66
C THR A 41 16.70 -25.16 -10.93
N ALA A 42 16.01 -24.59 -9.95
CA ALA A 42 14.64 -24.09 -10.11
C ALA A 42 14.55 -22.92 -11.11
N THR A 43 15.54 -22.02 -11.11
CA THR A 43 15.60 -20.85 -12.00
C THR A 43 16.10 -21.21 -13.40
N LEU A 44 17.16 -22.02 -13.50
CA LEU A 44 17.79 -22.39 -14.78
C LEU A 44 17.05 -23.51 -15.55
N GLY A 45 16.02 -24.12 -14.94
CA GLY A 45 15.00 -24.90 -15.63
C GLY A 45 15.48 -26.13 -16.41
N GLY A 46 16.45 -26.88 -15.90
CA GLY A 46 16.99 -28.09 -16.56
C GLY A 46 17.70 -27.83 -17.90
N ARG A 47 17.88 -26.57 -18.30
CA ARG A 47 18.54 -26.14 -19.55
C ARG A 47 20.04 -25.89 -19.36
N ALA A 48 20.49 -25.71 -18.13
CA ALA A 48 21.88 -25.43 -17.80
C ALA A 48 22.70 -26.70 -17.57
N THR A 49 23.96 -26.68 -18.02
CA THR A 49 24.93 -27.74 -17.70
C THR A 49 25.26 -27.73 -16.20
N PRO A 50 25.71 -28.86 -15.62
CA PRO A 50 26.12 -28.92 -14.22
C PRO A 50 27.17 -27.86 -13.84
N ALA A 51 28.08 -27.54 -14.75
CA ALA A 51 29.09 -26.49 -14.54
C ALA A 51 28.47 -25.08 -14.45
N GLN A 52 27.45 -24.78 -15.25
CA GLN A 52 26.73 -23.50 -15.18
C GLN A 52 25.87 -23.39 -13.91
N ILE A 53 25.32 -24.51 -13.44
CA ILE A 53 24.58 -24.56 -12.16
C ILE A 53 25.53 -24.27 -10.99
N GLU A 54 26.70 -24.90 -10.97
CA GLU A 54 27.66 -24.66 -9.88
C GLU A 54 28.21 -23.23 -9.90
N ALA A 55 28.54 -22.70 -11.07
CA ALA A 55 28.98 -21.31 -11.21
C ALA A 55 27.90 -20.31 -10.75
N ALA A 56 26.62 -20.57 -11.07
CA ALA A 56 25.52 -19.73 -10.61
C ALA A 56 25.30 -19.85 -9.08
N ARG A 57 25.51 -21.03 -8.51
CA ARG A 57 25.42 -21.28 -7.07
C ARG A 57 26.50 -20.54 -6.29
N GLU A 58 27.73 -20.56 -6.81
CA GLU A 58 28.85 -19.81 -6.25
C GLU A 58 28.64 -18.29 -6.37
N ALA A 59 28.17 -17.81 -7.52
CA ALA A 59 27.87 -16.39 -7.73
C ALA A 59 26.77 -15.84 -6.79
N MET A 60 25.86 -16.70 -6.32
CA MET A 60 24.82 -16.34 -5.36
C MET A 60 25.23 -16.50 -3.89
N GLY A 61 26.47 -16.92 -3.61
CA GLY A 61 26.92 -17.22 -2.23
C GLY A 61 26.18 -18.40 -1.59
N LEU A 62 25.49 -19.23 -2.37
CA LEU A 62 24.67 -20.33 -1.83
C LEU A 62 25.52 -21.50 -1.32
N ASN A 63 26.80 -21.52 -1.65
CA ASN A 63 27.79 -22.48 -1.15
C ASN A 63 28.32 -22.11 0.24
N ASP A 64 28.14 -20.86 0.67
CA ASP A 64 28.65 -20.40 1.96
C ASP A 64 27.77 -20.87 3.13
N PRO A 65 28.32 -20.97 4.34
CA PRO A 65 27.51 -21.25 5.54
C PRO A 65 26.36 -20.24 5.69
N LEU A 66 25.20 -20.70 6.16
CA LEU A 66 23.99 -19.86 6.29
C LEU A 66 24.21 -18.56 7.07
N ILE A 67 25.14 -18.55 8.03
CA ILE A 67 25.49 -17.36 8.80
C ILE A 67 26.18 -16.32 7.90
N VAL A 68 27.07 -16.74 7.00
CA VAL A 68 27.77 -15.84 6.07
C VAL A 68 26.76 -15.25 5.09
N GLN A 69 25.91 -16.09 4.48
CA GLN A 69 24.82 -15.64 3.61
C GLN A 69 23.91 -14.61 4.29
N TYR A 70 23.60 -14.82 5.58
CA TYR A 70 22.76 -13.91 6.35
C TYR A 70 23.46 -12.56 6.59
N LEU A 71 24.75 -12.58 6.94
CA LEU A 71 25.54 -11.37 7.16
C LEU A 71 25.73 -10.56 5.87
N GLU A 72 25.97 -11.23 4.73
CA GLU A 72 26.06 -10.58 3.42
C GLU A 72 24.72 -9.96 3.00
N TYR A 73 23.62 -10.70 3.18
CA TYR A 73 22.28 -10.17 2.93
C TYR A 73 21.95 -8.95 3.81
N MET A 74 22.29 -9.00 5.10
CA MET A 74 22.13 -7.85 5.99
C MET A 74 23.02 -6.68 5.56
N GLY A 75 24.27 -6.95 5.18
CA GLY A 75 25.22 -5.96 4.67
C GLY A 75 24.69 -5.26 3.43
N GLY A 76 24.18 -6.03 2.46
CA GLY A 76 23.53 -5.52 1.25
C GLY A 76 22.33 -4.64 1.55
N ALA A 77 21.45 -5.08 2.45
CA ALA A 77 20.30 -4.28 2.87
C ALA A 77 20.69 -2.92 3.50
N LEU A 78 21.85 -2.85 4.17
CA LEU A 78 22.38 -1.60 4.73
C LEU A 78 23.06 -0.70 3.68
N THR A 79 23.67 -1.28 2.65
CA THR A 79 24.30 -0.52 1.55
C THR A 79 23.32 -0.17 0.43
N GLY A 80 22.10 -0.72 0.46
CA GLY A 80 21.10 -0.57 -0.60
C GLY A 80 21.31 -1.52 -1.77
N ASP A 81 22.15 -2.54 -1.63
CA ASP A 81 22.32 -3.61 -2.60
C ASP A 81 21.37 -4.77 -2.27
N PHE A 82 20.35 -4.95 -3.11
CA PHE A 82 19.36 -6.01 -2.98
C PHE A 82 19.63 -7.21 -3.89
N GLY A 83 20.82 -7.25 -4.51
CA GLY A 83 21.25 -8.31 -5.40
C GLY A 83 20.79 -8.13 -6.86
N THR A 84 21.15 -9.11 -7.67
CA THR A 84 20.85 -9.18 -9.10
C THR A 84 20.05 -10.45 -9.38
N PRO A 85 18.91 -10.36 -10.09
CA PRO A 85 18.21 -11.53 -10.61
C PRO A 85 19.09 -12.33 -11.59
N VAL A 86 18.81 -13.62 -11.73
CA VAL A 86 19.38 -14.44 -12.82
C VAL A 86 18.61 -14.23 -14.10
N THR A 87 17.31 -14.00 -13.95
CA THR A 87 16.34 -13.98 -15.04
C THR A 87 16.22 -12.62 -15.72
N ASP A 88 16.73 -11.57 -15.09
CA ASP A 88 16.73 -10.19 -15.60
C ASP A 88 18.16 -9.63 -15.51
N PRO A 89 18.70 -9.01 -16.57
CA PRO A 89 20.04 -8.43 -16.55
C PRO A 89 20.16 -7.19 -15.65
N ARG A 90 19.05 -6.59 -15.21
CA ARG A 90 19.02 -5.40 -14.35
C ARG A 90 19.10 -5.76 -12.88
N GLY A 91 19.72 -4.90 -12.07
CA GLY A 91 19.75 -5.08 -10.62
C GLY A 91 18.36 -4.91 -9.98
N VAL A 92 18.14 -5.50 -8.80
CA VAL A 92 16.86 -5.37 -8.10
C VAL A 92 16.50 -3.92 -7.82
N VAL A 93 17.48 -3.08 -7.48
CA VAL A 93 17.27 -1.63 -7.24
C VAL A 93 16.69 -0.94 -8.46
N GLU A 94 17.17 -1.26 -9.67
CA GLU A 94 16.70 -0.67 -10.93
C GLU A 94 15.27 -1.10 -11.23
N ILE A 95 14.98 -2.40 -11.11
CA ILE A 95 13.64 -2.96 -11.28
C ILE A 95 12.66 -2.29 -10.29
N VAL A 96 13.08 -2.14 -9.03
CA VAL A 96 12.30 -1.47 -8.00
C VAL A 96 12.06 0.00 -8.36
N ALA A 97 13.09 0.73 -8.80
CA ALA A 97 12.98 2.13 -9.17
C ALA A 97 12.01 2.35 -10.34
N GLU A 98 11.95 1.41 -11.28
CA GLU A 98 10.99 1.46 -12.39
C GLU A 98 9.55 1.11 -11.96
N THR A 99 9.37 0.14 -11.07
CA THR A 99 8.05 -0.42 -10.77
C THR A 99 7.38 0.18 -9.53
N ALA A 100 8.16 0.68 -8.57
CA ALA A 100 7.64 1.27 -7.33
C ALA A 100 6.76 2.52 -7.57
N PRO A 101 7.09 3.46 -8.47
CA PRO A 101 6.23 4.61 -8.75
C PRO A 101 4.81 4.20 -9.14
N ALA A 102 4.66 3.16 -9.95
CA ALA A 102 3.36 2.64 -10.35
C ALA A 102 2.54 2.13 -9.15
N THR A 103 3.15 1.35 -8.27
CA THR A 103 2.47 0.83 -7.06
C THR A 103 2.11 1.96 -6.10
N ILE A 104 2.99 2.94 -5.91
CA ILE A 104 2.76 4.08 -5.02
C ILE A 104 1.62 4.96 -5.56
N GLU A 105 1.62 5.26 -6.87
CA GLU A 105 0.55 6.02 -7.52
C GLU A 105 -0.82 5.35 -7.35
N LEU A 106 -0.87 4.03 -7.59
CA LEU A 106 -2.07 3.22 -7.39
C LEU A 106 -2.51 3.21 -5.92
N ALA A 107 -1.58 3.04 -4.98
CA ALA A 107 -1.88 3.05 -3.55
C ALA A 107 -2.41 4.40 -3.08
N LEU A 108 -1.83 5.51 -3.55
CA LEU A 108 -2.30 6.87 -3.24
C LEU A 108 -3.71 7.12 -3.79
N ALA A 109 -3.96 6.75 -5.04
CA ALA A 109 -5.26 6.91 -5.67
C ALA A 109 -6.33 6.02 -5.00
N GLY A 110 -6.00 4.76 -4.72
CA GLY A 110 -6.87 3.85 -3.99
C GLY A 110 -7.17 4.35 -2.58
N MET A 111 -6.16 4.88 -1.89
CA MET A 111 -6.34 5.48 -0.57
C MET A 111 -7.26 6.71 -0.61
N LEU A 112 -7.12 7.56 -1.63
CA LEU A 112 -8.00 8.71 -1.83
C LEU A 112 -9.47 8.27 -2.02
N VAL A 113 -9.71 7.23 -2.81
CA VAL A 113 -11.05 6.65 -2.96
C VAL A 113 -11.55 6.09 -1.62
N ALA A 114 -10.72 5.30 -0.93
CA ALA A 114 -11.06 4.67 0.34
C ALA A 114 -11.48 5.69 1.40
N VAL A 115 -10.71 6.76 1.54
CA VAL A 115 -10.97 7.84 2.51
C VAL A 115 -12.20 8.64 2.10
N THR A 116 -12.34 8.99 0.83
CA THR A 116 -13.51 9.73 0.33
C THR A 116 -14.80 8.95 0.57
N VAL A 117 -14.86 7.70 0.11
CA VAL A 117 -16.03 6.83 0.28
C VAL A 117 -16.27 6.55 1.76
N GLY A 118 -15.21 6.23 2.50
CA GLY A 118 -15.26 5.95 3.93
C GLY A 118 -15.85 7.08 4.75
N ILE A 119 -15.33 8.29 4.56
CA ILE A 119 -15.77 9.49 5.27
C ILE A 119 -17.20 9.87 4.89
N LEU A 120 -17.54 9.85 3.60
CA LEU A 120 -18.88 10.24 3.13
C LEU A 120 -19.94 9.24 3.61
N VAL A 121 -19.77 7.95 3.31
CA VAL A 121 -20.76 6.92 3.65
C VAL A 121 -20.77 6.66 5.16
N GLY A 122 -19.60 6.52 5.79
CA GLY A 122 -19.50 6.30 7.24
C GLY A 122 -19.96 7.50 8.07
N GLY A 123 -19.68 8.72 7.60
CA GLY A 123 -20.13 9.95 8.26
C GLY A 123 -21.64 10.11 8.19
N LEU A 124 -22.24 9.86 7.01
CA LEU A 124 -23.70 9.87 6.84
C LEU A 124 -24.38 8.78 7.67
N ALA A 125 -23.89 7.54 7.62
CA ALA A 125 -24.43 6.42 8.38
C ALA A 125 -24.31 6.63 9.90
N GLY A 126 -23.22 7.25 10.36
CA GLY A 126 -23.01 7.56 11.78
C GLY A 126 -23.88 8.72 12.28
N ARG A 127 -24.11 9.73 11.43
CA ARG A 127 -25.01 10.86 11.72
C ARG A 127 -26.47 10.43 11.74
N LEU A 128 -26.90 9.67 10.74
CA LEU A 128 -28.28 9.23 10.55
C LEU A 128 -28.47 7.84 11.11
N ARG A 129 -28.03 7.63 12.36
CA ARG A 129 -28.08 6.34 13.04
C ARG A 129 -29.51 5.79 13.07
N ASP A 130 -29.63 4.47 12.91
CA ASP A 130 -30.90 3.73 12.97
C ASP A 130 -31.90 4.13 11.86
N THR A 131 -31.41 4.74 10.77
CA THR A 131 -32.19 5.04 9.56
C THR A 131 -31.82 4.11 8.38
N PRO A 132 -32.59 4.10 7.28
CA PRO A 132 -32.21 3.35 6.08
C PRO A 132 -30.83 3.72 5.51
N PHE A 133 -30.36 4.95 5.70
CA PHE A 133 -29.00 5.35 5.29
C PHE A 133 -27.92 4.66 6.12
N ASP A 134 -28.16 4.46 7.41
CA ASP A 134 -27.26 3.68 8.28
C ASP A 134 -27.24 2.21 7.84
N ILE A 135 -28.41 1.60 7.67
CA ILE A 135 -28.52 0.20 7.22
C ILE A 135 -27.84 0.01 5.85
N GLY A 136 -28.15 0.86 4.88
CA GLY A 136 -27.56 0.83 3.55
C GLY A 136 -26.05 1.01 3.57
N GLY A 137 -25.54 1.99 4.32
CA GLY A 137 -24.11 2.22 4.47
C GLY A 137 -23.37 1.04 5.12
N ARG A 138 -23.98 0.39 6.12
CA ARG A 138 -23.41 -0.83 6.74
C ARG A 138 -23.38 -1.99 5.76
N LEU A 139 -24.47 -2.26 5.06
CA LEU A 139 -24.56 -3.35 4.09
C LEU A 139 -23.56 -3.14 2.95
N PHE A 140 -23.48 -1.92 2.41
CA PHE A 140 -22.50 -1.54 1.40
C PHE A 140 -21.06 -1.80 1.89
N GLY A 141 -20.72 -1.33 3.09
CA GLY A 141 -19.39 -1.56 3.67
C GLY A 141 -19.07 -3.04 3.92
N ILE A 142 -20.07 -3.85 4.30
CA ILE A 142 -19.91 -5.31 4.48
C ILE A 142 -19.68 -6.00 3.13
N ILE A 143 -20.51 -5.70 2.13
CA ILE A 143 -20.44 -6.34 0.81
C ILE A 143 -19.08 -6.08 0.17
N ILE A 144 -18.64 -4.82 0.15
CA ILE A 144 -17.39 -4.44 -0.50
C ILE A 144 -16.18 -5.00 0.26
N PHE A 145 -16.21 -5.01 1.59
CA PHE A 145 -15.13 -5.60 2.38
C PHE A 145 -15.05 -7.13 2.21
N ALA A 146 -16.19 -7.79 2.00
CA ALA A 146 -16.25 -9.24 1.81
C ALA A 146 -15.93 -9.69 0.37
N ALA A 147 -16.10 -8.80 -0.62
CA ALA A 147 -15.85 -9.12 -2.02
C ALA A 147 -14.33 -9.28 -2.28
N PRO A 148 -13.90 -10.38 -2.94
CA PRO A 148 -12.51 -10.52 -3.34
C PRO A 148 -12.09 -9.40 -4.30
N VAL A 149 -10.88 -8.85 -4.12
CA VAL A 149 -10.36 -7.72 -4.93
C VAL A 149 -10.33 -8.07 -6.41
N PHE A 150 -9.72 -9.21 -6.76
CA PHE A 150 -9.61 -9.64 -8.16
C PHE A 150 -10.98 -9.81 -8.81
N TRP A 151 -11.94 -10.41 -8.09
CA TRP A 151 -13.29 -10.64 -8.60
C TRP A 151 -14.02 -9.31 -8.83
N THR A 152 -13.89 -8.37 -7.90
CA THR A 152 -14.44 -7.03 -8.02
C THR A 152 -13.81 -6.27 -9.20
N GLY A 153 -12.50 -6.39 -9.39
CA GLY A 153 -11.79 -5.80 -10.51
C GLY A 153 -12.22 -6.37 -11.86
N LEU A 154 -12.32 -7.69 -11.97
CA LEU A 154 -12.80 -8.37 -13.18
C LEU A 154 -14.24 -7.95 -13.55
N LEU A 155 -15.13 -7.83 -12.56
CA LEU A 155 -16.48 -7.32 -12.80
C LEU A 155 -16.48 -5.85 -13.21
N ALA A 156 -15.61 -5.03 -12.62
CA ALA A 156 -15.46 -3.64 -12.98
C ALA A 156 -14.97 -3.50 -14.43
N GLN A 157 -13.97 -4.29 -14.85
CA GLN A 157 -13.53 -4.35 -16.25
C GLN A 157 -14.66 -4.80 -17.17
N LEU A 158 -15.36 -5.88 -16.84
CA LEU A 158 -16.47 -6.38 -17.67
C LEU A 158 -17.58 -5.34 -17.86
N PHE A 159 -17.93 -4.63 -16.79
CA PHE A 159 -19.03 -3.68 -16.82
C PHE A 159 -18.62 -2.33 -17.43
N PHE A 160 -17.57 -1.70 -16.91
CA PHE A 160 -17.17 -0.35 -17.31
C PHE A 160 -16.32 -0.31 -18.58
N ALA A 161 -15.44 -1.29 -18.78
CA ALA A 161 -14.60 -1.33 -19.97
C ALA A 161 -15.26 -2.06 -21.13
N VAL A 162 -15.75 -3.29 -20.91
CA VAL A 162 -16.26 -4.12 -22.02
C VAL A 162 -17.70 -3.75 -22.41
N LYS A 163 -18.61 -3.66 -21.43
CA LYS A 163 -20.03 -3.44 -21.73
C LYS A 163 -20.36 -1.98 -22.03
N LEU A 164 -19.81 -1.05 -21.24
CA LEU A 164 -20.09 0.38 -21.37
C LEU A 164 -19.09 1.11 -22.26
N GLY A 165 -17.85 0.63 -22.38
CA GLY A 165 -16.78 1.32 -23.11
C GLY A 165 -16.40 2.67 -22.51
N TRP A 166 -16.60 2.85 -21.20
CA TRP A 166 -16.34 4.14 -20.52
C TRP A 166 -14.90 4.31 -20.07
N LEU A 167 -14.24 3.22 -19.70
CA LEU A 167 -12.91 3.24 -19.11
C LEU A 167 -12.06 2.11 -19.70
N PRO A 168 -10.74 2.27 -19.75
CA PRO A 168 -9.83 1.22 -20.21
C PRO A 168 -9.81 0.04 -19.23
N SER A 169 -9.49 -1.15 -19.74
CA SER A 169 -9.44 -2.36 -18.92
C SER A 169 -8.09 -2.62 -18.26
N SER A 170 -6.98 -2.09 -18.78
CA SER A 170 -5.64 -2.50 -18.34
C SER A 170 -4.54 -1.50 -18.68
N GLY A 171 -3.42 -1.58 -17.97
CA GLY A 171 -2.25 -0.73 -18.18
C GLY A 171 -2.32 0.60 -17.42
N ARG A 172 -1.35 1.49 -17.67
CA ARG A 172 -1.24 2.81 -17.00
C ARG A 172 -1.60 4.00 -17.88
N ALA A 173 -1.57 3.83 -19.19
CA ALA A 173 -1.94 4.81 -20.20
C ALA A 173 -2.14 4.09 -21.55
N GLY A 174 -2.76 4.78 -22.50
CA GLY A 174 -2.87 4.32 -23.88
C GLY A 174 -1.50 4.18 -24.54
N GLY A 175 -1.37 3.25 -25.50
CA GLY A 175 -0.08 2.93 -26.12
C GLY A 175 0.66 4.12 -26.78
N PHE A 176 -0.07 5.14 -27.22
CA PHE A 176 0.49 6.35 -27.83
C PHE A 176 0.52 7.57 -26.90
N ASP A 177 -0.13 7.49 -25.75
CA ASP A 177 -0.33 8.60 -24.81
C ASP A 177 0.45 8.37 -23.51
N GLN A 178 1.61 7.71 -23.60
CA GLN A 178 2.47 7.51 -22.45
C GLN A 178 3.30 8.78 -22.20
N PRO A 179 3.33 9.30 -20.96
CA PRO A 179 4.15 10.46 -20.65
C PRO A 179 5.64 10.12 -20.75
N GLU A 180 6.46 11.15 -21.02
CA GLU A 180 7.91 11.00 -20.96
C GLU A 180 8.35 10.58 -19.55
N TRP A 181 9.27 9.62 -19.47
CA TRP A 181 9.76 9.09 -18.21
C TRP A 181 10.69 10.09 -17.52
N ILE A 182 10.23 10.73 -16.44
CA ILE A 182 11.04 11.62 -15.59
C ILE A 182 11.15 11.02 -14.18
N THR A 183 10.01 10.71 -13.57
CA THR A 183 9.93 10.18 -12.21
C THR A 183 9.33 8.78 -12.14
N GLY A 184 8.68 8.33 -13.22
CA GLY A 184 7.95 7.06 -13.29
C GLY A 184 6.51 7.16 -12.76
N PHE A 185 6.12 8.28 -12.17
CA PHE A 185 4.75 8.59 -11.77
C PHE A 185 4.03 9.22 -12.97
N TYR A 186 3.18 8.47 -13.67
CA TYR A 186 2.62 8.94 -14.93
C TYR A 186 1.75 10.19 -14.77
N VAL A 187 1.01 10.34 -13.67
CA VAL A 187 0.21 11.54 -13.40
C VAL A 187 1.13 12.74 -13.18
N LEU A 188 2.21 12.57 -12.41
CA LEU A 188 3.16 13.65 -12.14
C LEU A 188 3.95 14.01 -13.39
N ASP A 189 4.44 13.01 -14.12
CA ASP A 189 5.23 13.18 -15.34
C ASP A 189 4.39 13.90 -16.41
N SER A 190 3.11 13.52 -16.59
CA SER A 190 2.19 14.22 -17.49
C SER A 190 1.97 15.70 -17.10
N LEU A 191 1.91 16.00 -15.80
CA LEU A 191 1.79 17.38 -15.30
C LEU A 191 3.10 18.17 -15.49
N LEU A 192 4.25 17.53 -15.33
CA LEU A 192 5.57 18.14 -15.49
C LEU A 192 5.88 18.44 -16.97
N THR A 193 5.49 17.55 -17.87
CA THR A 193 5.66 17.71 -19.32
C THR A 193 4.57 18.57 -19.96
N TRP A 194 3.53 18.94 -19.20
CA TRP A 194 2.33 19.64 -19.69
C TRP A 194 1.59 18.88 -20.79
N ASP A 195 1.72 17.55 -20.83
CA ASP A 195 1.00 16.70 -21.78
C ASP A 195 -0.40 16.35 -21.24
N MET A 196 -1.40 17.07 -21.74
CA MET A 196 -2.79 16.89 -21.31
C MET A 196 -3.41 15.59 -21.85
N ALA A 197 -2.95 15.11 -23.01
CA ALA A 197 -3.44 13.86 -23.57
C ALA A 197 -2.95 12.66 -22.74
N ALA A 198 -1.66 12.68 -22.37
CA ALA A 198 -1.09 11.69 -21.47
C ALA A 198 -1.74 11.76 -20.06
N LEU A 199 -2.04 12.96 -19.56
CA LEU A 199 -2.71 13.12 -18.27
C LEU A 199 -4.12 12.52 -18.27
N GLU A 200 -4.93 12.82 -19.28
CA GLU A 200 -6.28 12.26 -19.42
C GLU A 200 -6.22 10.73 -19.51
N SER A 201 -5.38 10.22 -20.41
CA SER A 201 -5.15 8.79 -20.59
C SER A 201 -4.74 8.11 -19.28
N THR A 202 -3.77 8.69 -18.56
CA THR A 202 -3.30 8.14 -17.28
C THR A 202 -4.39 8.12 -16.23
N LEU A 203 -5.17 9.20 -16.11
CA LEU A 203 -6.27 9.27 -15.14
C LEU A 203 -7.36 8.25 -15.45
N GLU A 204 -7.74 8.06 -16.72
CA GLU A 204 -8.72 7.04 -17.12
C GLU A 204 -8.26 5.63 -16.75
N HIS A 205 -6.99 5.31 -17.00
CA HIS A 205 -6.39 4.02 -16.66
C HIS A 205 -6.25 3.81 -15.15
N LEU A 206 -6.15 4.88 -14.37
CA LEU A 206 -6.03 4.82 -12.91
C LEU A 206 -7.38 4.63 -12.20
N ILE A 207 -8.51 5.07 -12.79
CA ILE A 207 -9.82 5.06 -12.12
C ILE A 207 -10.26 3.66 -11.70
N LEU A 208 -10.33 2.68 -12.62
CA LEU A 208 -10.84 1.35 -12.27
C LEU A 208 -9.95 0.60 -11.25
N PRO A 209 -8.62 0.56 -11.40
CA PRO A 209 -7.74 -0.03 -10.40
C PRO A 209 -7.86 0.66 -9.03
N ALA A 210 -7.85 2.00 -9.01
CA ALA A 210 -7.93 2.77 -7.76
C ALA A 210 -9.29 2.61 -7.08
N VAL A 211 -10.39 2.59 -7.84
CA VAL A 211 -11.72 2.35 -7.28
C VAL A 211 -11.83 0.94 -6.72
N THR A 212 -11.33 -0.06 -7.44
CA THR A 212 -11.36 -1.46 -6.98
C THR A 212 -10.59 -1.64 -5.67
N LEU A 213 -9.35 -1.15 -5.63
CA LEU A 213 -8.50 -1.23 -4.44
C LEU A 213 -9.06 -0.38 -3.29
N GLY A 214 -9.49 0.84 -3.60
CA GLY A 214 -9.96 1.83 -2.65
C GLY A 214 -11.30 1.49 -2.03
N LEU A 215 -12.23 0.89 -2.77
CA LEU A 215 -13.51 0.46 -2.21
C LEU A 215 -13.32 -0.58 -1.11
N LEU A 216 -12.45 -1.58 -1.32
CA LEU A 216 -12.16 -2.61 -0.31
C LEU A 216 -11.68 -2.00 1.01
N VAL A 217 -10.68 -1.09 0.93
CA VAL A 217 -10.18 -0.38 2.12
C VAL A 217 -11.22 0.62 2.66
N GLY A 218 -12.05 1.18 1.78
CA GLY A 218 -13.17 2.04 2.12
C GLY A 218 -14.14 1.38 3.09
N GLY A 219 -14.39 0.07 2.98
CA GLY A 219 -15.22 -0.67 3.93
C GLY A 219 -14.74 -0.57 5.39
N ILE A 220 -13.42 -0.57 5.61
CA ILE A 220 -12.79 -0.37 6.92
C ILE A 220 -13.08 1.06 7.41
N PHE A 221 -12.88 2.05 6.53
CA PHE A 221 -13.14 3.45 6.88
C PHE A 221 -14.61 3.72 7.17
N ILE A 222 -15.55 3.19 6.39
CA ILE A 222 -17.00 3.33 6.65
C ILE A 222 -17.32 2.91 8.07
N ARG A 223 -16.86 1.71 8.47
CA ARG A 223 -17.08 1.17 9.81
C ARG A 223 -16.48 2.08 10.88
N LEU A 224 -15.22 2.47 10.70
CA LEU A 224 -14.48 3.28 11.66
C LEU A 224 -15.09 4.69 11.83
N VAL A 225 -15.34 5.39 10.72
CA VAL A 225 -15.95 6.73 10.72
C VAL A 225 -17.31 6.67 11.40
N ARG A 226 -18.13 5.68 11.05
CA ARG A 226 -19.46 5.50 11.63
C ARG A 226 -19.41 5.33 13.15
N VAL A 227 -18.56 4.42 13.64
CA VAL A 227 -18.44 4.15 15.08
C VAL A 227 -17.98 5.40 15.82
N ASN A 228 -16.93 6.07 15.32
CA ASN A 228 -16.42 7.29 15.94
C ASN A 228 -17.45 8.42 15.92
N MET A 229 -18.18 8.59 14.81
CA MET A 229 -19.22 9.62 14.70
C MET A 229 -20.35 9.38 15.71
N MET A 230 -20.82 8.13 15.84
CA MET A 230 -21.85 7.79 16.83
C MET A 230 -21.41 8.01 18.27
N GLN A 231 -20.17 7.63 18.62
CA GLN A 231 -19.61 7.84 19.96
C GLN A 231 -19.45 9.33 20.26
N THR A 232 -18.94 10.07 19.29
CA THR A 232 -18.70 11.52 19.43
C THR A 232 -20.00 12.29 19.62
N LEU A 233 -21.04 11.99 18.82
CA LEU A 233 -22.34 12.65 18.94
C LEU A 233 -23.07 12.38 20.27
N ARG A 234 -22.67 11.35 21.01
CA ARG A 234 -23.20 10.97 22.32
C ARG A 234 -22.34 11.43 23.50
N SER A 235 -21.32 12.24 23.24
CA SER A 235 -20.42 12.71 24.29
C SER A 235 -20.94 13.96 25.00
N ASP A 236 -20.61 14.09 26.29
CA ASP A 236 -21.09 15.16 27.18
C ASP A 236 -20.78 16.56 26.63
N TYR A 237 -19.64 16.76 25.95
CA TYR A 237 -19.29 18.07 25.40
C TYR A 237 -20.13 18.44 24.16
N VAL A 238 -20.59 17.45 23.39
CA VAL A 238 -21.54 17.67 22.28
C VAL A 238 -22.93 17.97 22.83
N GLU A 239 -23.34 17.27 23.89
CA GLU A 239 -24.59 17.56 24.59
C GLU A 239 -24.58 18.95 25.23
N ALA A 240 -23.50 19.35 25.90
CA ALA A 240 -23.31 20.70 26.43
C ALA A 240 -23.25 21.76 25.32
N ALA A 241 -22.71 21.45 24.15
CA ALA A 241 -22.76 22.34 22.98
C ALA A 241 -24.21 22.56 22.51
N ARG A 242 -25.04 21.50 22.49
CA ARG A 242 -26.46 21.58 22.14
C ARG A 242 -27.26 22.34 23.21
N ALA A 243 -27.00 22.09 24.49
CA ALA A 243 -27.65 22.76 25.62
C ALA A 243 -27.37 24.28 25.65
N ARG A 244 -26.20 24.70 25.16
CA ARG A 244 -25.86 26.12 24.97
C ARG A 244 -26.54 26.80 23.78
N GLY A 245 -27.43 26.10 23.07
CA GLY A 245 -28.19 26.65 21.93
C GLY A 245 -27.37 26.83 20.66
N LEU A 246 -26.22 26.16 20.53
CA LEU A 246 -25.44 26.22 19.29
C LEU A 246 -26.23 25.57 18.14
N ARG A 247 -26.16 26.19 16.95
CA ARG A 247 -26.82 25.67 15.73
C ARG A 247 -26.39 24.22 15.47
N GLU A 248 -27.34 23.34 15.15
CA GLU A 248 -27.09 21.90 14.94
C GLU A 248 -26.01 21.66 13.86
N ARG A 249 -25.95 22.48 12.81
CA ARG A 249 -24.87 22.42 11.80
C ARG A 249 -23.47 22.58 12.44
N ASN A 250 -23.31 23.51 13.38
CA ASN A 250 -22.04 23.72 14.05
C ASN A 250 -21.73 22.56 15.01
N VAL A 251 -22.73 22.06 15.74
CA VAL A 251 -22.60 20.88 16.61
C VAL A 251 -22.13 19.68 15.79
N LEU A 252 -22.78 19.40 14.66
CA LEU A 252 -22.47 18.25 13.82
C LEU A 252 -21.09 18.34 13.14
N TYR A 253 -20.73 19.46 12.52
CA TYR A 253 -19.45 19.55 11.79
C TYR A 253 -18.26 19.82 12.70
N ARG A 254 -18.37 20.81 13.61
CA ARG A 254 -17.23 21.30 14.39
C ARG A 254 -16.96 20.48 15.65
N TYR A 255 -18.02 20.03 16.34
CA TYR A 255 -17.89 19.27 17.59
C TYR A 255 -18.02 17.76 17.37
N GLY A 256 -18.84 17.32 16.41
CA GLY A 256 -18.97 15.93 16.00
C GLY A 256 -17.90 15.49 15.00
N PHE A 257 -18.13 15.81 13.72
CA PHE A 257 -17.37 15.27 12.59
C PHE A 257 -15.86 15.49 12.71
N LYS A 258 -15.40 16.72 12.93
CA LYS A 258 -13.96 17.00 13.05
C LYS A 258 -13.28 16.19 14.16
N THR A 259 -13.97 15.97 15.28
CA THR A 259 -13.43 15.17 16.39
C THR A 259 -13.45 13.68 16.07
N ALA A 260 -14.51 13.20 15.41
CA ALA A 260 -14.65 11.81 14.99
C ALA A 260 -13.60 11.38 13.95
N LEU A 261 -13.02 12.32 13.20
CA LEU A 261 -11.99 12.02 12.20
C LEU A 261 -10.58 11.86 12.78
N ILE A 262 -10.31 12.26 14.02
CA ILE A 262 -8.95 12.20 14.60
C ILE A 262 -8.37 10.77 14.56
N PRO A 263 -9.10 9.72 15.00
CA PRO A 263 -8.58 8.34 14.97
C PRO A 263 -8.41 7.79 13.56
N ILE A 264 -9.07 8.40 12.57
CA ILE A 264 -9.00 7.98 11.18
C ILE A 264 -7.66 8.33 10.59
N VAL A 265 -7.11 9.51 10.89
CA VAL A 265 -5.80 9.95 10.37
C VAL A 265 -4.69 8.98 10.77
N THR A 266 -4.73 8.46 11.99
CA THR A 266 -3.76 7.46 12.45
C THR A 266 -3.91 6.13 11.71
N ILE A 267 -5.15 5.65 11.54
CA ILE A 267 -5.41 4.40 10.83
C ILE A 267 -5.14 4.55 9.33
N MET A 268 -5.26 5.75 8.77
CA MET A 268 -4.96 6.02 7.36
C MET A 268 -3.54 5.64 7.01
N GLY A 269 -2.59 6.00 7.86
CA GLY A 269 -1.21 5.60 7.63
C GLY A 269 -1.02 4.09 7.62
N LEU A 270 -1.53 3.39 8.65
CA LEU A 270 -1.43 1.93 8.71
C LEU A 270 -2.05 1.26 7.49
N GLN A 271 -3.21 1.74 7.04
CA GLN A 271 -3.87 1.23 5.84
C GLN A 271 -3.05 1.50 4.57
N PHE A 272 -2.41 2.67 4.45
CA PHE A 272 -1.55 2.97 3.33
C PHE A 272 -0.34 2.02 3.25
N ALA A 273 0.29 1.71 4.38
CA ALA A 273 1.39 0.73 4.43
C ALA A 273 0.92 -0.69 4.02
N LEU A 274 -0.25 -1.11 4.49
CA LEU A 274 -0.85 -2.40 4.12
C LEU A 274 -1.30 -2.43 2.65
N LEU A 275 -1.69 -1.30 2.08
CA LEU A 275 -2.09 -1.18 0.68
C LEU A 275 -0.95 -1.52 -0.28
N LEU A 276 0.29 -1.13 0.03
CA LEU A 276 1.45 -1.46 -0.81
C LEU A 276 1.64 -2.99 -0.97
N GLY A 277 1.37 -3.76 0.08
CA GLY A 277 1.41 -5.23 0.02
C GLY A 277 0.16 -5.85 -0.62
N ASN A 278 -1.02 -5.25 -0.42
CA ASN A 278 -2.29 -5.78 -0.94
C ASN A 278 -2.54 -5.41 -2.42
N ALA A 279 -1.78 -4.48 -2.98
CA ALA A 279 -1.92 -4.03 -4.36
C ALA A 279 -1.70 -5.15 -5.38
N VAL A 280 -0.97 -6.22 -5.04
CA VAL A 280 -0.61 -7.36 -5.91
C VAL A 280 -1.78 -7.86 -6.75
N LEU A 281 -2.94 -8.12 -6.12
CA LEU A 281 -4.08 -8.68 -6.84
C LEU A 281 -4.71 -7.65 -7.79
N THR A 282 -4.76 -6.38 -7.40
CA THR A 282 -5.22 -5.29 -8.27
C THR A 282 -4.26 -5.14 -9.44
N GLU A 283 -2.96 -5.11 -9.20
CA GLU A 283 -1.96 -4.95 -10.25
C GLU A 283 -2.03 -6.09 -11.27
N ARG A 284 -2.14 -7.33 -10.80
CA ARG A 284 -2.38 -8.51 -11.65
C ARG A 284 -3.65 -8.39 -12.48
N THR A 285 -4.75 -7.98 -11.86
CA THR A 285 -6.07 -7.93 -12.52
C THR A 285 -6.09 -6.89 -13.63
N PHE A 286 -5.45 -5.74 -13.41
CA PHE A 286 -5.43 -4.62 -14.35
C PHE A 286 -4.16 -4.56 -15.22
N ASN A 287 -3.30 -5.59 -15.16
CA ASN A 287 -2.00 -5.60 -15.83
C ASN A 287 -1.19 -4.32 -15.57
N TRP A 288 -1.22 -3.88 -14.31
CA TRP A 288 -0.51 -2.71 -13.83
C TRP A 288 0.96 -3.10 -13.62
N PRO A 289 1.93 -2.44 -14.28
CA PRO A 289 3.36 -2.76 -14.19
C PRO A 289 3.94 -2.21 -12.88
N GLY A 290 3.42 -2.68 -11.76
CA GLY A 290 3.86 -2.31 -10.42
C GLY A 290 4.85 -3.28 -9.80
N LEU A 291 5.38 -2.89 -8.66
CA LEU A 291 6.37 -3.62 -7.89
C LEU A 291 5.84 -4.96 -7.40
N ALA A 292 4.56 -4.99 -7.01
CA ALA A 292 3.90 -6.18 -6.51
C ALA A 292 3.61 -7.19 -7.64
N GLN A 293 3.28 -6.70 -8.84
CA GLN A 293 3.21 -7.50 -10.07
C GLN A 293 4.57 -8.14 -10.39
N ALA A 294 5.64 -7.33 -10.39
CA ALA A 294 7.01 -7.77 -10.67
C ALA A 294 7.47 -8.86 -9.68
N LEU A 295 7.17 -8.68 -8.39
CA LEU A 295 7.41 -9.71 -7.38
C LEU A 295 6.78 -11.05 -7.76
N VAL A 296 5.50 -11.06 -8.17
CA VAL A 296 4.82 -12.30 -8.55
C VAL A 296 5.40 -12.89 -9.83
N ASP A 297 5.89 -12.06 -10.75
CA ASP A 297 6.56 -12.55 -11.97
C ASP A 297 7.87 -13.29 -11.62
N PHE A 298 8.68 -12.74 -10.71
CA PHE A 298 9.89 -13.41 -10.23
C PHE A 298 9.61 -14.64 -9.37
N ILE A 299 8.52 -14.65 -8.58
CA ILE A 299 8.04 -15.87 -7.90
C ILE A 299 7.72 -16.95 -8.93
N GLY A 300 7.02 -16.60 -10.01
CA GLY A 300 6.69 -17.52 -11.10
C GLY A 300 7.93 -18.06 -11.82
N GLN A 301 8.96 -17.22 -11.97
CA GLN A 301 10.27 -17.59 -12.55
C GLN A 301 11.19 -18.31 -11.56
N ARG A 302 10.77 -18.42 -10.29
CA ARG A 302 11.54 -19.00 -9.18
C ARG A 302 12.89 -18.33 -8.98
N ASP A 303 12.99 -17.03 -9.24
CA ASP A 303 14.22 -16.26 -9.05
C ASP A 303 14.33 -15.77 -7.60
N TYR A 304 15.12 -16.48 -6.79
CA TYR A 304 15.20 -16.24 -5.35
C TYR A 304 15.86 -14.90 -5.02
N ALA A 305 16.84 -14.47 -5.82
CA ALA A 305 17.55 -13.21 -5.60
C ALA A 305 16.60 -12.03 -5.79
N ALA A 306 15.83 -12.04 -6.89
CA ALA A 306 14.83 -11.02 -7.17
C ALA A 306 13.72 -10.99 -6.11
N VAL A 307 13.17 -12.16 -5.76
CA VAL A 307 12.10 -12.26 -4.76
C VAL A 307 12.58 -11.76 -3.40
N GLN A 308 13.78 -12.16 -2.97
CA GLN A 308 14.37 -11.68 -1.72
C GLN A 308 14.51 -10.17 -1.75
N GLY A 309 15.20 -9.62 -2.75
CA GLY A 309 15.51 -8.21 -2.81
C GLY A 309 14.25 -7.34 -2.87
N ILE A 310 13.25 -7.71 -3.67
CA ILE A 310 11.99 -6.98 -3.78
C ILE A 310 11.20 -7.04 -2.47
N VAL A 311 11.08 -8.22 -1.83
CA VAL A 311 10.36 -8.35 -0.55
C VAL A 311 11.06 -7.54 0.54
N THR A 312 12.39 -7.57 0.59
CA THR A 312 13.20 -6.75 1.49
C THR A 312 12.93 -5.27 1.28
N PHE A 313 12.96 -4.80 0.03
CA PHE A 313 12.67 -3.41 -0.29
C PHE A 313 11.25 -3.00 0.16
N ILE A 314 10.23 -3.79 -0.21
CA ILE A 314 8.83 -3.54 0.19
C ILE A 314 8.73 -3.43 1.70
N ALA A 315 9.39 -4.33 2.43
CA ALA A 315 9.37 -4.34 3.87
C ALA A 315 10.03 -3.11 4.50
N LEU A 316 11.18 -2.69 3.99
CA LEU A 316 11.85 -1.47 4.44
C LEU A 316 10.98 -0.23 4.18
N VAL A 317 10.31 -0.17 3.03
CA VAL A 317 9.34 0.90 2.71
C VAL A 317 8.16 0.87 3.69
N ILE A 318 7.58 -0.30 3.97
CA ILE A 318 6.48 -0.44 4.94
C ILE A 318 6.90 0.05 6.32
N VAL A 319 8.10 -0.31 6.79
CA VAL A 319 8.61 0.16 8.09
C VAL A 319 8.85 1.67 8.06
N GLY A 320 9.46 2.20 7.00
CA GLY A 320 9.71 3.64 6.85
C GLY A 320 8.43 4.47 6.82
N VAL A 321 7.43 4.02 6.05
CA VAL A 321 6.10 4.62 6.00
C VAL A 321 5.44 4.56 7.38
N SER A 322 5.45 3.39 8.04
CA SER A 322 4.87 3.22 9.39
C SER A 322 5.51 4.15 10.42
N LEU A 323 6.83 4.29 10.39
CA LEU A 323 7.58 5.21 11.23
C LEU A 323 7.19 6.67 10.97
N LEU A 324 7.07 7.06 9.69
CA LEU A 324 6.62 8.40 9.30
C LEU A 324 5.21 8.70 9.84
N ILE A 325 4.31 7.72 9.80
CA ILE A 325 2.94 7.85 10.32
C ILE A 325 2.93 7.97 11.84
N ASP A 326 3.74 7.17 12.53
CA ASP A 326 3.88 7.26 13.98
C ASP A 326 4.35 8.66 14.39
N ILE A 327 5.36 9.21 13.67
CA ILE A 327 5.86 10.57 13.89
C ILE A 327 4.76 11.62 13.64
N ILE A 328 4.04 11.54 12.52
CA ILE A 328 2.91 12.44 12.20
C ILE A 328 1.85 12.35 13.31
N THR A 329 1.53 11.15 13.77
CA THR A 329 0.53 10.95 14.83
C THR A 329 0.98 11.59 16.14
N GLY A 330 2.26 11.45 16.53
CA GLY A 330 2.81 12.14 17.71
C GLY A 330 2.80 13.66 17.61
N LEU A 331 2.90 14.21 16.39
CA LEU A 331 2.77 15.64 16.13
C LEU A 331 1.32 16.11 16.24
N VAL A 332 0.37 15.36 15.66
CA VAL A 332 -1.05 15.72 15.58
C VAL A 332 -1.79 15.50 16.91
N ASP A 333 -1.55 14.39 17.60
CA ASP A 333 -2.24 14.05 18.85
C ASP A 333 -1.29 14.16 20.06
N PRO A 334 -1.47 15.14 20.96
CA PRO A 334 -0.69 15.25 22.18
C PRO A 334 -0.88 14.09 23.18
N ARG A 335 -1.95 13.30 23.04
CA ARG A 335 -2.32 12.23 23.99
C ARG A 335 -1.46 10.98 23.86
N VAL A 336 -0.90 10.71 22.69
CA VAL A 336 0.03 9.58 22.44
C VAL A 336 1.45 9.84 22.95
N ARG A 337 1.69 11.02 23.54
CA ARG A 337 3.01 11.44 24.06
C ARG A 337 3.27 10.96 25.50
N TYR A 338 2.35 10.22 26.12
CA TYR A 338 2.39 9.81 27.54
C TYR A 338 2.60 8.31 27.72
#